data_AF-A0A9W6FAT1-F1
#
_entry.id   AF-A0A9W6FAT1-F1
#
_cell.length_a   1.000
_cell.length_b   1.000
_cell.length_c   1.000
_cell.angle_alpha   90.00
_cell.angle_beta   90.00
_cell.angle_gamma   90.00
#
_symmetry.space_group_name_H-M   'P 1'
#
loop_
_entity.id
_entity.type
_entity.pdbx_description
1 polymer ?
#
loop_
_entity_poly.entity_id
_entity_poly.type
_entity_poly.pdbx_seq_one_letter_code
_entity_poly.pdbx_strand_id
1 'polypeptide(L)'
;MPYCGPAPAPDQLWSSWNLDPWVLIGIAALALVLARKAVPDRRGPAALAVGALVVAFVSPLCALTVALFSARAAHHLVLITLAAPALAVALPLLPRLPAGLSLAAVSAAMIAWHLPGVYDAIWASDTLYWVMQAAMLLPAWVFWSAVLAPGFGAEEAMRRAVLIGGLAGIMGFLGAILTFAPDILYFPHVGGAMAWGMSPLADQQLAGLIMWVPGFVPVAAIAGRMGVRRMMVAGLKYLHLAAMLCWCASLVALPLLLHFYGQIWRGKADSSQTQARYAEFRLITHFGYVGFATPAAVIAIAAGTGLIFADQVFDLWFVAKLTLVAGMALVHAWIGHLILTSGEHRGLQNMPSALWALVLGLPLMMGVLWLVLAKPDLAWVADWMPDFMLAPRGQSVDQP
;
A
#
# COMPACT_ATOMS: atom_id res chain seq x y z
N MET A 1 -15.20 -5.77 38.92
CA MET A 1 -15.99 -6.45 37.86
C MET A 1 -15.69 -5.75 36.56
N PRO A 2 -15.72 -6.44 35.42
CA PRO A 2 -15.54 -5.82 34.11
C PRO A 2 -16.67 -4.82 33.82
N TYR A 3 -16.37 -3.77 33.06
CA TYR A 3 -17.31 -2.71 32.73
C TYR A 3 -18.64 -3.22 32.11
N CYS A 4 -18.57 -4.13 31.13
CA CYS A 4 -19.75 -4.68 30.46
C CYS A 4 -20.55 -5.69 31.31
N GLY A 5 -20.27 -5.79 32.62
CA GLY A 5 -20.94 -6.71 33.53
C GLY A 5 -20.29 -8.10 33.62
N PRO A 6 -21.01 -9.09 34.19
CA PRO A 6 -20.51 -10.46 34.30
C PRO A 6 -20.45 -11.15 32.92
N ALA A 7 -19.57 -12.15 32.79
CA ALA A 7 -19.52 -12.98 31.60
C ALA A 7 -20.84 -13.75 31.42
N PRO A 8 -21.59 -13.55 30.32
CA PRO A 8 -22.86 -14.22 30.12
C PRO A 8 -22.67 -15.68 29.68
N ALA A 9 -23.52 -16.57 30.21
CA ALA A 9 -23.72 -17.89 29.64
C ALA A 9 -24.55 -17.82 28.33
N PRO A 10 -24.53 -18.83 27.46
CA PRO A 10 -25.22 -18.80 26.17
C PRO A 10 -26.72 -18.50 26.27
N ASP A 11 -27.41 -18.99 27.30
CA ASP A 11 -28.84 -18.77 27.56
C ASP A 11 -29.14 -17.34 28.03
N GLN A 12 -28.16 -16.66 28.61
CA GLN A 12 -28.29 -15.30 29.17
C GLN A 12 -27.89 -14.21 28.18
N LEU A 13 -27.30 -14.55 27.04
CA LEU A 13 -26.74 -13.56 26.11
C LEU A 13 -27.78 -12.52 25.69
N TRP A 14 -28.96 -12.96 25.25
CA TRP A 14 -29.96 -12.06 24.67
C TRP A 14 -30.56 -11.06 25.66
N SER A 15 -30.45 -11.32 26.96
CA SER A 15 -30.89 -10.39 28.03
C SER A 15 -29.75 -9.52 28.57
N SER A 16 -28.50 -9.77 28.18
CA SER A 16 -27.30 -9.10 28.71
C SER A 16 -27.00 -7.76 28.01
N TRP A 17 -27.97 -6.86 27.98
CA TRP A 17 -27.83 -5.51 27.42
C TRP A 17 -27.14 -4.57 28.40
N ASN A 18 -26.22 -3.74 27.91
CA ASN A 18 -25.58 -2.71 28.72
C ASN A 18 -26.38 -1.41 28.67
N LEU A 19 -27.08 -1.12 29.77
CA LEU A 19 -27.94 0.06 29.91
C LEU A 19 -27.31 1.15 30.78
N ASP A 20 -25.97 1.23 30.82
CA ASP A 20 -25.26 2.31 31.50
C ASP A 20 -25.76 3.69 31.02
N PRO A 21 -26.34 4.51 31.92
CA PRO A 21 -26.89 5.82 31.56
C PRO A 21 -25.85 6.72 30.89
N TRP A 22 -24.57 6.66 31.27
CA TRP A 22 -23.54 7.54 30.71
C TRP A 22 -23.22 7.22 29.26
N VAL A 23 -23.18 5.93 28.90
CA VAL A 23 -23.02 5.50 27.51
C VAL A 23 -24.22 5.90 26.67
N LEU A 24 -25.44 5.67 27.17
CA LEU A 24 -26.66 6.03 26.47
C LEU A 24 -26.74 7.55 26.23
N ILE A 25 -26.43 8.36 27.24
CA ILE A 25 -26.35 9.82 27.13
C ILE A 25 -25.27 10.23 26.12
N GLY A 26 -24.08 9.62 26.18
CA GLY A 26 -22.98 9.92 25.26
C GLY A 26 -23.34 9.62 23.80
N ILE A 27 -23.92 8.45 23.53
CA ILE A 27 -24.38 8.05 22.19
C ILE A 27 -25.53 8.97 21.72
N ALA A 28 -26.49 9.28 22.59
CA ALA A 28 -27.60 10.18 22.24
C ALA A 28 -27.13 11.61 21.94
N ALA A 29 -26.18 12.14 22.73
CA ALA A 29 -25.58 13.44 22.51
C ALA A 29 -24.81 13.48 21.18
N LEU A 30 -24.02 12.43 20.89
CA LEU A 30 -23.33 12.30 19.61
C LEU A 30 -24.32 12.22 18.44
N ALA A 31 -25.36 11.40 18.55
CA ALA A 31 -26.41 11.27 17.55
C ALA A 31 -27.09 12.62 17.26
N LEU A 32 -27.37 13.42 18.30
CA LEU A 32 -27.92 14.77 18.16
C LEU A 32 -26.95 15.72 17.45
N VAL A 33 -25.66 15.69 17.80
CA VAL A 33 -24.63 16.48 17.13
C VAL A 33 -24.52 16.11 15.64
N LEU A 34 -24.50 14.81 15.33
CA LEU A 34 -24.45 14.31 13.97
C LEU A 34 -25.71 14.68 13.19
N ALA A 35 -26.90 14.53 13.77
CA ALA A 35 -28.17 14.91 13.14
C ALA A 35 -28.23 16.41 12.82
N ARG A 36 -27.77 17.27 13.74
CA ARG A 36 -27.71 18.73 13.53
C ARG A 36 -26.71 19.14 12.46
N LYS A 37 -25.63 18.38 12.27
CA LYS A 37 -24.59 18.63 11.26
C LYS A 37 -24.82 17.84 9.96
N ALA A 38 -25.87 17.01 9.88
CA ALA A 38 -26.08 16.10 8.77
C ALA A 38 -26.63 16.82 7.53
N VAL A 39 -25.76 16.99 6.54
CA VAL A 39 -26.13 17.22 5.14
C VAL A 39 -26.71 15.90 4.57
N PRO A 40 -27.64 15.90 3.59
CA PRO A 40 -28.28 14.67 3.08
C PRO A 40 -27.32 13.51 2.80
N ASP A 41 -26.18 13.77 2.15
CA ASP A 41 -25.17 12.76 1.82
C ASP A 41 -24.45 12.15 3.03
N ARG A 42 -24.53 12.77 4.21
CA ARG A 42 -23.87 12.33 5.44
C ARG A 42 -24.80 11.64 6.43
N ARG A 43 -26.11 11.58 6.16
CA ARG A 43 -27.10 10.95 7.05
C ARG A 43 -26.89 9.44 7.20
N GLY A 44 -26.59 8.75 6.09
CA GLY A 44 -26.28 7.32 6.10
C GLY A 44 -25.05 6.99 6.97
N PRO A 45 -23.89 7.61 6.72
CA PRO A 45 -22.70 7.45 7.57
C PRO A 45 -22.95 7.82 9.04
N ALA A 46 -23.70 8.89 9.32
CA ALA A 46 -24.05 9.25 10.70
C ALA A 46 -24.86 8.15 11.41
N ALA A 47 -25.87 7.60 10.74
CA ALA A 47 -26.67 6.49 11.28
C ALA A 47 -25.82 5.22 11.49
N LEU A 48 -24.93 4.91 10.55
CA LEU A 48 -24.00 3.78 10.66
C LEU A 48 -23.04 3.96 11.86
N ALA A 49 -22.50 5.16 12.07
CA ALA A 49 -21.64 5.46 13.20
C ALA A 49 -22.34 5.23 14.54
N VAL A 50 -23.56 5.77 14.70
CA VAL A 50 -24.37 5.60 15.91
C VAL A 50 -24.74 4.13 16.09
N GLY A 51 -25.21 3.46 15.04
CA GLY A 51 -25.56 2.04 15.09
C GLY A 51 -24.38 1.15 15.47
N ALA A 52 -23.20 1.39 14.93
CA ALA A 52 -21.98 0.65 15.28
C ALA A 52 -21.60 0.85 16.76
N LEU A 53 -21.75 2.05 17.31
CA LEU A 53 -21.50 2.32 18.74
C LEU A 53 -22.55 1.65 19.64
N VAL A 54 -23.82 1.62 19.24
CA VAL A 54 -24.88 0.88 19.95
C VAL A 54 -24.59 -0.63 19.93
N VAL A 55 -24.19 -1.18 18.79
CA VAL A 55 -23.78 -2.58 18.67
C VAL A 55 -22.59 -2.86 19.59
N ALA A 56 -21.57 -2.01 19.58
CA ALA A 56 -20.37 -2.19 20.40
C ALA A 56 -20.67 -2.12 21.90
N PHE A 57 -21.34 -1.07 22.37
CA PHE A 57 -21.39 -0.73 23.79
C PHE A 57 -22.73 -0.98 24.49
N VAL A 58 -23.83 -1.16 23.76
CA VAL A 58 -25.19 -1.31 24.34
C VAL A 58 -25.73 -2.72 24.13
N SER A 59 -25.45 -3.31 22.97
CA SER A 59 -25.93 -4.65 22.63
C SER A 59 -25.26 -5.76 23.47
N PRO A 60 -25.80 -6.99 23.45
CA PRO A 60 -25.19 -8.16 24.09
C PRO A 60 -23.72 -8.42 23.71
N LEU A 61 -23.23 -7.85 22.60
CA LEU A 61 -21.82 -7.91 22.23
C LEU A 61 -20.92 -7.37 23.34
N CYS A 62 -21.30 -6.29 24.05
CA CYS A 62 -20.52 -5.72 25.16
C CYS A 62 -20.28 -6.79 26.22
N ALA A 63 -21.35 -7.42 26.74
CA ALA A 63 -21.24 -8.46 27.75
C ALA A 63 -20.48 -9.70 27.21
N LEU A 64 -20.70 -10.07 25.94
CA LEU A 64 -19.99 -11.18 25.31
C LEU A 64 -18.47 -10.94 25.23
N THR A 65 -18.01 -9.68 25.14
CA THR A 65 -16.57 -9.35 25.20
C THR A 65 -15.90 -9.70 26.54
N VAL A 66 -16.70 -9.95 27.57
CA VAL A 66 -16.23 -10.44 28.88
C VAL A 66 -16.08 -11.96 28.86
N ALA A 67 -17.01 -12.68 28.22
CA ALA A 67 -16.92 -14.13 28.10
C ALA A 67 -15.84 -14.58 27.10
N LEU A 68 -15.79 -13.95 25.92
CA LEU A 68 -15.00 -14.41 24.79
C LEU A 68 -14.01 -13.36 24.29
N PHE A 69 -12.77 -13.77 24.06
CA PHE A 69 -11.76 -12.96 23.41
C PHE A 69 -12.09 -12.74 21.92
N SER A 70 -12.67 -13.74 21.25
CA SER A 70 -13.16 -13.60 19.87
C SER A 70 -14.23 -12.50 19.72
N ALA A 71 -15.15 -12.41 20.68
CA ALA A 71 -16.15 -11.34 20.72
C ALA A 71 -15.51 -9.97 20.97
N ARG A 72 -14.44 -9.91 21.75
CA ARG A 72 -13.68 -8.66 21.93
C ARG A 72 -12.96 -8.22 20.66
N ALA A 73 -12.36 -9.16 19.92
CA ALA A 73 -11.80 -8.86 18.61
C ALA A 73 -12.89 -8.31 17.68
N ALA A 74 -14.06 -8.96 17.60
CA ALA A 74 -15.19 -8.48 16.81
C ALA A 74 -15.65 -7.07 17.24
N HIS A 75 -15.73 -6.80 18.55
CA HIS A 75 -16.04 -5.48 19.09
C HIS A 75 -15.05 -4.41 18.63
N HIS A 76 -13.73 -4.66 18.74
CA HIS A 76 -12.73 -3.72 18.24
C HIS A 76 -12.79 -3.53 16.72
N LEU A 77 -13.12 -4.57 15.96
CA LEU A 77 -13.35 -4.47 14.51
C LEU A 77 -14.52 -3.53 14.21
N VAL A 78 -15.64 -3.63 14.93
CA VAL A 78 -16.77 -2.70 14.78
C VAL A 78 -16.31 -1.26 15.02
N LEU A 79 -15.50 -1.02 16.06
CA LEU A 79 -15.00 0.33 16.36
C LEU A 79 -14.08 0.88 15.25
N ILE A 80 -13.07 0.11 14.84
CA ILE A 80 -12.00 0.57 13.95
C ILE A 80 -12.46 0.60 12.49
N THR A 81 -13.29 -0.35 12.06
CA THR A 81 -13.61 -0.56 10.64
C THR A 81 -15.01 -0.13 10.23
N LEU A 82 -15.92 0.10 11.20
CA LEU A 82 -17.27 0.61 10.94
C LEU A 82 -17.50 1.97 11.60
N ALA A 83 -17.38 2.07 12.93
CA ALA A 83 -17.68 3.29 13.66
C ALA A 83 -16.75 4.43 13.27
N ALA A 84 -15.43 4.22 13.35
CA ALA A 84 -14.42 5.25 13.04
C ALA A 84 -14.50 5.82 11.61
N PRO A 85 -14.59 5.02 10.53
CA PRO A 85 -14.74 5.57 9.18
C PRO A 85 -16.10 6.24 8.96
N ALA A 86 -17.18 5.71 9.55
CA ALA A 86 -18.49 6.35 9.48
C ALA A 86 -18.49 7.72 10.19
N LEU A 87 -17.85 7.81 11.36
CA LEU A 87 -17.61 9.07 12.09
C LEU A 87 -16.73 10.02 11.28
N ALA A 88 -15.68 9.53 10.63
CA ALA A 88 -14.80 10.34 9.81
C ALA A 88 -15.52 11.03 8.64
N VAL A 89 -16.50 10.35 8.02
CA VAL A 89 -17.32 10.93 6.94
C VAL A 89 -18.36 11.91 7.50
N ALA A 90 -19.01 11.57 8.61
CA ALA A 90 -20.08 12.38 9.19
C ALA A 90 -19.56 13.64 9.91
N LEU A 91 -18.48 13.48 10.68
CA LEU A 91 -17.84 14.48 11.53
C LEU A 91 -16.30 14.30 11.49
N PRO A 92 -15.60 14.84 10.47
CA PRO A 92 -14.16 14.68 10.35
C PRO A 92 -13.41 15.25 11.58
N LEU A 93 -12.51 14.47 12.16
CA LEU A 93 -11.67 14.85 13.29
C LEU A 93 -10.23 15.09 12.81
N LEU A 94 -9.73 16.31 12.98
CA LEU A 94 -8.36 16.70 12.62
C LEU A 94 -7.90 16.20 11.22
N PRO A 95 -8.69 16.37 10.14
CA PRO A 95 -8.43 15.75 8.83
C PRO A 95 -7.16 16.26 8.12
N ARG A 96 -6.53 17.32 8.65
CA ARG A 96 -5.27 17.88 8.14
C ARG A 96 -4.03 17.24 8.76
N LEU A 97 -4.19 16.40 9.80
CA LEU A 97 -3.05 15.67 10.35
C LEU A 97 -2.51 14.67 9.33
N PRO A 98 -1.18 14.44 9.30
CA PRO A 98 -0.60 13.46 8.40
C PRO A 98 -1.16 12.06 8.66
N ALA A 99 -1.77 11.44 7.64
CA ALA A 99 -2.39 10.13 7.77
C ALA A 99 -1.42 9.05 8.28
N GLY A 100 -0.12 9.16 7.96
CA GLY A 100 0.93 8.28 8.49
C GLY A 100 1.14 8.39 10.00
N LEU A 101 1.03 9.59 10.59
CA LEU A 101 1.14 9.78 12.04
C LEU A 101 -0.06 9.15 12.76
N SER A 102 -1.27 9.38 12.24
CA SER A 102 -2.47 8.75 12.79
C SER A 102 -2.47 7.23 12.62
N LEU A 103 -1.89 6.71 11.53
CA LEU A 103 -1.68 5.28 11.32
C LEU A 103 -0.73 4.70 12.38
N ALA A 104 0.37 5.40 12.68
CA ALA A 104 1.29 4.99 13.73
C ALA A 104 0.60 4.98 15.10
N ALA A 105 -0.21 5.99 15.40
CA ALA A 105 -0.95 6.08 16.67
C ALA A 105 -1.99 4.95 16.83
N VAL A 106 -2.82 4.67 15.82
CA VAL A 106 -3.78 3.56 15.88
C VAL A 106 -3.08 2.19 15.91
N SER A 107 -1.96 2.04 15.19
CA SER A 107 -1.13 0.83 15.25
C SER A 107 -0.55 0.62 16.65
N ALA A 108 -0.02 1.67 17.29
CA ALA A 108 0.50 1.60 18.65
C ALA A 108 -0.58 1.23 19.65
N ALA A 109 -1.77 1.83 19.55
CA ALA A 109 -2.91 1.47 20.38
C ALA A 109 -3.30 -0.01 20.18
N MET A 110 -3.35 -0.48 18.93
CA MET A 110 -3.69 -1.87 18.64
C MET A 110 -2.65 -2.85 19.19
N ILE A 111 -1.36 -2.55 19.08
CA ILE A 111 -0.30 -3.35 19.69
C ILE A 111 -0.44 -3.35 21.22
N ALA A 112 -0.65 -2.19 21.83
CA ALA A 112 -0.79 -2.06 23.28
C ALA A 112 -1.97 -2.89 23.82
N TRP A 113 -3.10 -2.91 23.11
CA TRP A 113 -4.26 -3.75 23.44
C TRP A 113 -3.97 -5.25 23.43
N HIS A 114 -2.97 -5.70 22.68
CA HIS A 114 -2.61 -7.11 22.58
C HIS A 114 -1.47 -7.52 23.51
N LEU A 115 -0.87 -6.58 24.25
CA LEU A 115 0.08 -6.90 25.32
C LEU A 115 -0.69 -7.46 26.53
N PRO A 116 -0.43 -8.70 26.98
CA PRO A 116 -1.20 -9.33 28.05
C PRO A 116 -1.27 -8.50 29.34
N GLY A 117 -0.15 -7.92 29.79
CA GLY A 117 -0.15 -7.10 31.00
C GLY A 117 -0.97 -5.81 30.90
N VAL A 118 -1.05 -5.19 29.71
CA VAL A 118 -1.90 -4.02 29.48
C VAL A 118 -3.36 -4.45 29.41
N TYR A 119 -3.62 -5.58 28.76
CA TYR A 119 -4.94 -6.17 28.65
C TYR A 119 -5.52 -6.55 30.01
N ASP A 120 -4.75 -7.21 30.87
CA ASP A 120 -5.20 -7.64 32.21
C ASP A 120 -5.56 -6.44 33.09
N ALA A 121 -4.87 -5.30 32.93
CA ALA A 121 -5.12 -4.10 33.71
C ALA A 121 -6.53 -3.51 33.52
N ILE A 122 -7.17 -3.70 32.36
CA ILE A 122 -8.53 -3.18 32.11
C ILE A 122 -9.60 -3.89 32.94
N TRP A 123 -9.31 -5.10 33.42
CA TRP A 123 -10.24 -5.90 34.22
C TRP A 123 -10.36 -5.37 35.65
N ALA A 124 -9.37 -4.61 36.10
CA ALA A 124 -9.31 -4.03 37.43
C ALA A 124 -9.87 -2.58 37.50
N SER A 125 -10.10 -1.93 36.36
CA SER A 125 -10.52 -0.52 36.32
C SER A 125 -11.34 -0.16 35.09
N ASP A 126 -12.56 0.31 35.32
CA ASP A 126 -13.44 0.86 34.28
C ASP A 126 -12.83 2.10 33.61
N THR A 127 -12.07 2.90 34.37
CA THR A 127 -11.34 4.05 33.83
C THR A 127 -10.28 3.60 32.82
N LEU A 128 -9.49 2.57 33.15
CA LEU A 128 -8.50 2.03 32.21
C LEU A 128 -9.17 1.41 30.99
N TYR A 129 -10.29 0.71 31.17
CA TYR A 129 -11.11 0.22 30.06
C TYR A 129 -11.48 1.35 29.10
N TRP A 130 -12.08 2.45 29.60
CA TRP A 130 -12.51 3.57 28.76
C TRP A 130 -11.35 4.35 28.14
N VAL A 131 -10.24 4.53 28.88
CA VAL A 131 -9.02 5.13 28.35
C VAL A 131 -8.50 4.33 27.17
N MET A 132 -8.47 3.00 27.28
CA MET A 132 -8.00 2.15 26.19
C MET A 132 -8.98 2.11 25.03
N GLN A 133 -10.31 2.17 25.27
CA GLN A 133 -11.29 2.28 24.19
C GLN A 133 -11.13 3.60 23.42
N ALA A 134 -10.92 4.72 24.13
CA ALA A 134 -10.64 6.01 23.53
C ALA A 134 -9.30 6.00 22.76
N ALA A 135 -8.27 5.37 23.31
CA ALA A 135 -6.97 5.22 22.68
C ALA A 135 -7.03 4.39 21.39
N MET A 136 -8.01 3.50 21.24
CA MET A 136 -8.27 2.80 19.98
C MET A 136 -9.09 3.65 19.00
N LEU A 137 -10.23 4.19 19.47
CA LEU A 137 -11.22 4.86 18.61
C LEU A 137 -10.75 6.23 18.11
N LEU A 138 -10.12 7.06 18.95
CA LEU A 138 -9.73 8.43 18.58
C LEU A 138 -8.65 8.44 17.48
N PRO A 139 -7.53 7.70 17.59
CA PRO A 139 -6.54 7.64 16.51
C PRO A 139 -7.12 7.03 15.22
N ALA A 140 -8.00 6.02 15.33
CA ALA A 140 -8.70 5.47 14.18
C ALA A 140 -9.60 6.52 13.49
N TRP A 141 -10.35 7.30 14.26
CA TRP A 141 -11.20 8.38 13.74
C TRP A 141 -10.37 9.46 13.05
N VAL A 142 -9.24 9.88 13.62
CA VAL A 142 -8.31 10.82 12.97
C VAL A 142 -7.74 10.22 11.68
N PHE A 143 -7.30 8.95 11.72
CA PHE A 143 -6.76 8.25 10.55
C PHE A 143 -7.75 8.23 9.39
N TRP A 144 -8.98 7.77 9.65
CA TRP A 144 -10.02 7.73 8.63
C TRP A 144 -10.42 9.14 8.16
N SER A 145 -10.39 10.15 9.04
CA SER A 145 -10.69 11.54 8.66
C SER A 145 -9.65 12.12 7.71
N ALA A 146 -8.37 11.77 7.90
CA ALA A 146 -7.30 12.19 7.00
C ALA A 146 -7.34 11.43 5.66
N VAL A 147 -7.59 10.11 5.70
CA VAL A 147 -7.62 9.24 4.52
C VAL A 147 -8.85 9.49 3.63
N LEU A 148 -10.03 9.72 4.24
CA LEU A 148 -11.28 9.93 3.51
C LEU A 148 -11.56 11.41 3.18
N ALA A 149 -10.65 12.32 3.54
CA ALA A 149 -10.79 13.74 3.21
C ALA A 149 -10.94 13.93 1.70
N PRO A 150 -11.98 14.63 1.19
CA PRO A 150 -12.24 14.74 -0.25
C PRO A 150 -11.21 15.61 -0.98
N GLY A 151 -11.27 15.59 -2.33
CA GLY A 151 -10.54 16.55 -3.17
C GLY A 151 -9.11 16.16 -3.54
N PHE A 152 -8.81 14.87 -3.69
CA PHE A 152 -7.48 14.38 -4.04
C PHE A 152 -7.44 13.70 -5.42
N GLY A 153 -6.28 13.80 -6.08
CA GLY A 153 -5.97 13.14 -7.35
C GLY A 153 -5.60 11.67 -7.20
N ALA A 154 -5.29 11.01 -8.33
CA ALA A 154 -4.99 9.57 -8.38
C ALA A 154 -3.79 9.13 -7.54
N GLU A 155 -2.70 9.91 -7.52
CA GLU A 155 -1.48 9.58 -6.77
C GLU A 155 -1.73 9.57 -5.26
N GLU A 156 -2.40 10.61 -4.76
CA GLU A 156 -2.77 10.70 -3.35
C GLU A 156 -3.79 9.63 -2.97
N ALA A 157 -4.69 9.24 -3.88
CA ALA A 157 -5.61 8.11 -3.68
C ALA A 157 -4.83 6.80 -3.44
N MET A 158 -3.82 6.53 -4.28
CA MET A 158 -2.94 5.36 -4.12
C MET A 158 -2.18 5.42 -2.80
N ARG A 159 -1.53 6.55 -2.49
CA ARG A 159 -0.79 6.72 -1.22
C ARG A 159 -1.67 6.41 -0.01
N ARG A 160 -2.88 6.97 0.01
CA ARG A 160 -3.84 6.74 1.10
C ARG A 160 -4.33 5.30 1.16
N ALA A 161 -4.50 4.63 0.04
CA ALA A 161 -4.84 3.22 0.03
C ALA A 161 -3.70 2.31 0.48
N VAL A 162 -2.44 2.66 0.21
CA VAL A 162 -1.28 1.99 0.82
C VAL A 162 -1.31 2.16 2.34
N LEU A 163 -1.67 3.34 2.85
CA LEU A 163 -1.84 3.55 4.30
C LEU A 163 -2.99 2.72 4.89
N ILE A 164 -4.12 2.61 4.17
CA ILE A 164 -5.21 1.69 4.52
C ILE A 164 -4.69 0.23 4.54
N GLY A 165 -3.88 -0.15 3.55
CA GLY A 165 -3.20 -1.44 3.51
C GLY A 165 -2.24 -1.65 4.67
N GLY A 166 -1.58 -0.59 5.15
CA GLY A 166 -0.75 -0.62 6.36
C GLY A 166 -1.57 -0.93 7.62
N LEU A 167 -2.76 -0.35 7.76
CA LEU A 167 -3.70 -0.69 8.84
C LEU A 167 -4.12 -2.17 8.77
N ALA A 168 -4.44 -2.66 7.57
CA ALA A 168 -4.73 -4.08 7.35
C ALA A 168 -3.53 -4.96 7.70
N GLY A 169 -2.32 -4.57 7.30
CA GLY A 169 -1.09 -5.30 7.56
C GLY A 169 -0.83 -5.49 9.05
N ILE A 170 -0.95 -4.44 9.86
CA ILE A 170 -0.72 -4.56 11.30
C ILE A 170 -1.80 -5.41 12.00
N MET A 171 -3.06 -5.28 11.56
CA MET A 171 -4.18 -6.07 12.07
C MET A 171 -4.02 -7.55 11.71
N GLY A 172 -3.63 -7.86 10.46
CA GLY A 172 -3.37 -9.22 10.00
C GLY A 172 -2.15 -9.85 10.65
N PHE A 173 -1.10 -9.07 10.92
CA PHE A 173 0.07 -9.56 11.66
C PHE A 173 -0.29 -9.96 13.10
N LEU A 174 -1.02 -9.11 13.82
CA LEU A 174 -1.54 -9.45 15.14
C LEU A 174 -2.49 -10.64 15.10
N GLY A 175 -3.39 -10.67 14.10
CA GLY A 175 -4.31 -11.80 13.89
C GLY A 175 -3.58 -13.11 13.64
N ALA A 176 -2.50 -13.11 12.87
CA ALA A 176 -1.66 -14.28 12.63
C ALA A 176 -0.97 -14.77 13.90
N ILE A 177 -0.40 -13.85 14.71
CA ILE A 177 0.21 -14.22 16.00
C ILE A 177 -0.80 -14.95 16.89
N LEU A 178 -2.02 -14.44 17.00
CA LEU A 178 -3.07 -15.06 17.82
C LEU A 178 -3.55 -16.40 17.26
N THR A 179 -3.71 -16.50 15.94
CA THR A 179 -4.19 -17.70 15.25
C THR A 179 -3.20 -18.85 15.38
N PHE A 180 -1.90 -18.56 15.33
CA PHE A 180 -0.84 -19.57 15.39
C PHE A 180 -0.19 -19.69 16.78
N ALA A 181 -0.69 -18.98 17.79
CA ALA A 181 -0.21 -19.10 19.15
C ALA A 181 -0.50 -20.52 19.69
N PRO A 182 0.51 -21.22 20.25
CA PRO A 182 0.32 -22.53 20.87
C PRO A 182 -0.23 -22.44 22.30
N ASP A 183 -0.02 -21.30 22.96
CA ASP A 183 -0.36 -21.08 24.37
C ASP A 183 -1.49 -20.05 24.53
N ILE A 184 -2.20 -20.16 25.67
CA ILE A 184 -3.22 -19.20 26.08
C ILE A 184 -2.53 -17.93 26.58
N LEU A 185 -2.81 -16.79 25.93
CA LEU A 185 -2.26 -15.49 26.27
C LEU A 185 -3.22 -14.65 27.13
N TYR A 186 -4.53 -14.85 26.97
CA TYR A 186 -5.56 -14.05 27.65
C TYR A 186 -6.38 -14.89 28.63
N PHE A 187 -5.81 -15.13 29.81
CA PHE A 187 -6.42 -15.90 30.89
C PHE A 187 -7.80 -15.41 31.38
N PRO A 188 -8.13 -14.10 31.35
CA PRO A 188 -9.46 -13.65 31.78
C PRO A 188 -10.63 -14.29 31.03
N HIS A 189 -10.43 -14.87 29.85
CA HIS A 189 -11.47 -15.51 29.04
C HIS A 189 -11.63 -17.01 29.26
N VAL A 190 -10.77 -17.65 30.05
CA VAL A 190 -10.76 -19.12 30.20
C VAL A 190 -12.12 -19.65 30.65
N GLY A 191 -12.69 -19.08 31.71
CA GLY A 191 -13.99 -19.51 32.23
C GLY A 191 -15.14 -19.22 31.26
N GLY A 192 -15.11 -18.07 30.60
CA GLY A 192 -16.14 -17.68 29.63
C GLY A 192 -16.15 -18.56 28.38
N ALA A 193 -14.97 -18.83 27.80
CA ALA A 193 -14.83 -19.74 26.66
C ALA A 193 -15.37 -21.14 26.98
N MET A 194 -15.03 -21.68 28.15
CA MET A 194 -15.52 -22.99 28.58
C MET A 194 -17.04 -23.03 28.78
N ALA A 195 -17.65 -21.96 29.32
CA ALA A 195 -19.11 -21.85 29.45
C ALA A 195 -19.82 -21.83 28.09
N TRP A 196 -19.12 -21.41 27.03
CA TRP A 196 -19.58 -21.44 25.65
C TRP A 196 -19.20 -22.74 24.90
N GLY A 197 -18.70 -23.75 25.61
CA GLY A 197 -18.31 -25.03 25.02
C GLY A 197 -17.06 -24.97 24.13
N MET A 198 -16.28 -23.88 24.21
CA MET A 198 -15.05 -23.70 23.46
C MET A 198 -13.83 -23.91 24.35
N SER A 199 -12.74 -24.42 23.78
CA SER A 199 -11.46 -24.35 24.48
C SER A 199 -10.97 -22.89 24.50
N PRO A 200 -10.32 -22.42 25.58
CA PRO A 200 -9.80 -21.05 25.64
C PRO A 200 -8.80 -20.73 24.53
N LEU A 201 -8.01 -21.73 24.12
CA LEU A 201 -7.08 -21.60 23.00
C LEU A 201 -7.82 -21.41 21.68
N ALA A 202 -8.90 -22.16 21.43
CA ALA A 202 -9.69 -22.03 20.21
C ALA A 202 -10.38 -20.65 20.12
N ASP A 203 -10.90 -20.12 21.23
CA ASP A 203 -11.48 -18.77 21.27
C ASP A 203 -10.45 -17.68 20.92
N GLN A 204 -9.22 -17.79 21.43
CA GLN A 204 -8.13 -16.87 21.08
C GLN A 204 -7.73 -16.97 19.61
N GLN A 205 -7.60 -18.19 19.08
CA GLN A 205 -7.25 -18.41 17.67
C GLN A 205 -8.36 -17.90 16.75
N LEU A 206 -9.62 -18.08 17.13
CA LEU A 206 -10.78 -17.51 16.45
C LEU A 206 -10.75 -15.98 16.45
N ALA A 207 -10.34 -15.36 17.56
CA ALA A 207 -10.13 -13.91 17.63
C ALA A 207 -9.11 -13.44 16.57
N GLY A 208 -8.00 -14.17 16.43
CA GLY A 208 -7.00 -13.92 15.39
C GLY A 208 -7.56 -14.03 13.97
N LEU A 209 -8.33 -15.08 13.69
CA LEU A 209 -8.99 -15.29 12.40
C LEU A 209 -10.00 -14.17 12.08
N ILE A 210 -10.77 -13.72 13.08
CA ILE A 210 -11.73 -12.62 12.95
C ILE A 210 -11.01 -11.31 12.60
N MET A 211 -9.89 -11.02 13.26
CA MET A 211 -9.07 -9.84 12.93
C MET A 211 -8.53 -9.88 11.50
N TRP A 212 -8.20 -11.07 11.01
CA TRP A 212 -7.61 -11.22 9.69
C TRP A 212 -8.64 -11.15 8.56
N VAL A 213 -9.50 -12.17 8.42
CA VAL A 213 -10.34 -12.31 7.22
C VAL A 213 -11.54 -11.35 7.27
N PRO A 214 -12.43 -11.39 8.30
CA PRO A 214 -13.49 -10.39 8.44
C PRO A 214 -12.99 -8.96 8.54
N GLY A 215 -11.88 -8.71 9.25
CA GLY A 215 -11.31 -7.37 9.39
C GLY A 215 -10.87 -6.75 8.07
N PHE A 216 -10.41 -7.56 7.11
CA PHE A 216 -9.95 -7.05 5.81
C PHE A 216 -11.10 -6.62 4.91
N VAL A 217 -12.30 -7.17 5.09
CA VAL A 217 -13.44 -6.92 4.19
C VAL A 217 -13.85 -5.44 4.17
N PRO A 218 -14.13 -4.76 5.30
CA PRO A 218 -14.51 -3.34 5.26
C PRO A 218 -13.37 -2.46 4.75
N VAL A 219 -12.14 -2.78 5.13
CA VAL A 219 -10.93 -2.02 4.78
C VAL A 219 -10.67 -2.08 3.27
N ALA A 220 -10.75 -3.28 2.67
CA ALA A 220 -10.65 -3.48 1.23
C ALA A 220 -11.81 -2.82 0.47
N ALA A 221 -13.03 -2.92 0.99
CA ALA A 221 -14.20 -2.29 0.37
C ALA A 221 -14.11 -0.75 0.37
N ILE A 222 -13.52 -0.14 1.41
CA ILE A 222 -13.28 1.31 1.44
C ILE A 222 -12.15 1.67 0.47
N ALA A 223 -11.02 0.96 0.48
CA ALA A 223 -9.91 1.19 -0.43
C ALA A 223 -10.34 1.06 -1.91
N GLY A 224 -11.11 0.03 -2.26
CA GLY A 224 -11.62 -0.18 -3.62
C GLY A 224 -12.54 0.95 -4.11
N ARG A 225 -13.35 1.53 -3.20
CA ARG A 225 -14.21 2.68 -3.49
C ARG A 225 -13.44 3.98 -3.76
N MET A 226 -12.16 4.08 -3.38
CA MET A 226 -11.31 5.22 -3.73
C MET A 226 -10.93 5.26 -5.23
N GLY A 227 -11.40 4.26 -6.00
CA GLY A 227 -11.40 4.23 -7.45
C GLY A 227 -10.27 3.38 -7.99
N VAL A 228 -10.53 2.08 -8.19
CA VAL A 228 -9.60 1.11 -8.79
C VAL A 228 -8.93 1.65 -10.06
N ARG A 229 -9.67 2.37 -10.92
CA ARG A 229 -9.11 3.02 -12.10
C ARG A 229 -8.07 4.09 -11.77
N ARG A 230 -8.36 4.98 -10.80
CA ARG A 230 -7.42 6.03 -10.34
C ARG A 230 -6.17 5.40 -9.72
N MET A 231 -6.36 4.34 -8.94
CA MET A 231 -5.28 3.58 -8.32
C MET A 231 -4.41 2.88 -9.37
N MET A 232 -5.01 2.25 -10.38
CA MET A 232 -4.28 1.60 -11.46
C MET A 232 -3.39 2.60 -12.21
N VAL A 233 -3.89 3.79 -12.54
CA VAL A 233 -3.08 4.85 -13.17
C VAL A 233 -1.90 5.25 -12.29
N ALA A 234 -2.14 5.52 -11.01
CA ALA A 234 -1.07 5.88 -10.09
C ALA A 234 -0.06 4.74 -9.90
N GLY A 235 -0.53 3.50 -9.77
CA GLY A 235 0.31 2.30 -9.65
C GLY A 235 1.19 2.10 -10.88
N LEU A 236 0.63 2.27 -12.08
CA LEU A 236 1.39 2.25 -13.33
C LEU A 236 2.43 3.38 -13.37
N LYS A 237 2.12 4.59 -12.87
CA LYS A 237 3.09 5.70 -12.78
C LYS A 237 4.26 5.36 -11.86
N TYR A 238 4.00 4.83 -10.66
CA TYR A 238 5.04 4.42 -9.72
C TYR A 238 5.88 3.26 -10.26
N LEU A 239 5.24 2.23 -10.83
CA LEU A 239 5.93 1.09 -11.42
C LEU A 239 6.82 1.52 -12.58
N HIS A 240 6.32 2.38 -13.47
CA HIS A 240 7.08 2.94 -14.58
C HIS A 240 8.28 3.73 -14.08
N LEU A 241 8.09 4.63 -13.11
CA LEU A 241 9.18 5.45 -12.55
C LEU A 241 10.26 4.59 -11.88
N ALA A 242 9.87 3.62 -11.05
CA ALA A 242 10.80 2.73 -10.37
C ALA A 242 11.59 1.87 -11.38
N ALA A 243 10.90 1.27 -12.34
CA ALA A 243 11.54 0.49 -13.40
C ALA A 243 12.48 1.34 -14.27
N MET A 244 12.10 2.58 -14.58
CA MET A 244 12.93 3.54 -15.31
C MET A 244 14.19 3.92 -14.53
N LEU A 245 14.09 4.17 -13.22
CA LEU A 245 15.25 4.45 -12.37
C LEU A 245 16.22 3.26 -12.35
N CYS A 246 15.72 2.03 -12.14
CA CYS A 246 16.54 0.82 -12.18
C CYS A 246 17.19 0.61 -13.56
N TRP A 247 16.45 0.86 -14.64
CA TRP A 247 16.95 0.72 -16.00
C TRP A 247 18.04 1.76 -16.32
N CYS A 248 17.82 3.04 -16.02
CA CYS A 248 18.81 4.10 -16.20
C CYS A 248 20.06 3.84 -15.37
N ALA A 249 19.92 3.45 -14.09
CA ALA A 249 21.04 3.09 -13.24
C ALA A 249 21.88 1.94 -13.84
N SER A 250 21.21 0.94 -14.44
CA SER A 250 21.87 -0.18 -15.10
C SER A 250 22.62 0.23 -16.37
N LEU A 251 22.02 1.09 -17.19
CA LEU A 251 22.64 1.63 -18.42
C LEU A 251 23.88 2.48 -18.13
N VAL A 252 24.00 3.03 -16.92
CA VAL A 252 25.22 3.73 -16.46
C VAL A 252 26.21 2.76 -15.81
N ALA A 253 25.74 1.90 -14.91
CA ALA A 253 26.61 1.01 -14.13
C ALA A 253 27.30 -0.06 -14.98
N LEU A 254 26.59 -0.69 -15.93
CA LEU A 254 27.16 -1.78 -16.73
C LEU A 254 28.33 -1.33 -17.62
N PRO A 255 28.24 -0.22 -18.38
CA PRO A 255 29.39 0.29 -19.13
C PRO A 255 30.59 0.68 -18.27
N LEU A 256 30.35 1.25 -17.07
CA LEU A 256 31.41 1.58 -16.13
C LEU A 256 32.11 0.31 -15.62
N LEU A 257 31.35 -0.72 -15.25
CA LEU A 257 31.90 -2.02 -14.86
C LEU A 257 32.74 -2.62 -16.00
N LEU A 258 32.21 -2.62 -17.24
CA LEU A 258 32.96 -3.10 -18.42
C LEU A 258 34.25 -2.29 -18.65
N HIS A 259 34.23 -0.97 -18.43
CA HIS A 259 35.39 -0.11 -18.62
C HIS A 259 36.47 -0.32 -17.55
N PHE A 260 36.11 -0.24 -16.26
CA PHE A 260 37.05 -0.37 -15.15
C PHE A 260 37.69 -1.76 -15.10
N TYR A 261 36.89 -2.81 -15.23
CA TYR A 261 37.42 -4.18 -15.29
C TYR A 261 38.18 -4.42 -16.60
N GLY A 262 37.73 -3.85 -17.73
CA GLY A 262 38.41 -3.93 -19.02
C GLY A 262 39.79 -3.26 -19.05
N GLN A 263 40.01 -2.20 -18.27
CA GLN A 263 41.30 -1.50 -18.17
C GLN A 263 42.30 -2.23 -17.27
N ILE A 264 41.87 -2.70 -16.10
CA ILE A 264 42.72 -3.45 -15.14
C ILE A 264 43.35 -4.68 -15.81
N TRP A 265 42.65 -5.25 -16.79
CA TRP A 265 42.96 -6.53 -17.39
C TRP A 265 43.77 -6.49 -18.69
N ARG A 266 43.93 -5.33 -19.33
CA ARG A 266 44.77 -5.19 -20.53
C ARG A 266 46.27 -5.36 -20.27
N GLY A 267 46.71 -5.31 -19.01
CA GLY A 267 48.14 -5.29 -18.64
C GLY A 267 48.71 -6.52 -17.92
N LYS A 268 47.89 -7.52 -17.54
CA LYS A 268 48.37 -8.70 -16.78
C LYS A 268 47.90 -10.01 -17.42
N ALA A 269 48.73 -10.55 -18.30
CA ALA A 269 48.54 -11.89 -18.84
C ALA A 269 49.06 -12.94 -17.84
N ASP A 270 48.25 -14.00 -17.70
CA ASP A 270 48.64 -15.36 -17.29
C ASP A 270 48.86 -15.67 -15.79
N SER A 271 47.77 -15.90 -15.05
CA SER A 271 47.79 -16.64 -13.78
C SER A 271 46.44 -17.33 -13.52
N SER A 272 46.39 -18.41 -12.73
CA SER A 272 45.13 -19.10 -12.38
C SER A 272 44.15 -18.20 -11.60
N GLN A 273 44.66 -17.22 -10.83
CA GLN A 273 43.84 -16.21 -10.15
C GLN A 273 43.12 -15.26 -11.12
N THR A 274 43.70 -15.06 -12.29
CA THR A 274 43.13 -14.28 -13.40
C THR A 274 41.82 -14.98 -13.82
N GLN A 275 41.83 -16.25 -14.21
CA GLN A 275 40.62 -16.97 -14.66
C GLN A 275 39.44 -16.94 -13.67
N ALA A 276 39.67 -17.11 -12.37
CA ALA A 276 38.62 -17.07 -11.35
C ALA A 276 37.93 -15.68 -11.26
N ARG A 277 38.71 -14.59 -11.32
CA ARG A 277 38.19 -13.22 -11.31
C ARG A 277 37.48 -12.83 -12.61
N TYR A 278 37.90 -13.39 -13.75
CA TYR A 278 37.18 -13.21 -15.02
C TYR A 278 35.81 -13.91 -15.00
N ALA A 279 35.73 -15.11 -14.40
CA ALA A 279 34.45 -15.80 -14.21
C ALA A 279 33.50 -14.99 -13.31
N GLU A 280 34.00 -14.43 -12.21
CA GLU A 280 33.23 -13.54 -11.32
C GLU A 280 32.70 -12.29 -12.06
N PHE A 281 33.57 -11.61 -12.82
CA PHE A 281 33.19 -10.46 -13.64
C PHE A 281 32.11 -10.81 -14.67
N ARG A 282 32.26 -11.92 -15.38
CA ARG A 282 31.26 -12.40 -16.35
C ARG A 282 29.93 -12.69 -15.68
N LEU A 283 29.95 -13.28 -14.48
CA LEU A 283 28.75 -13.61 -13.73
C LEU A 283 28.02 -12.33 -13.28
N ILE A 284 28.76 -11.35 -12.75
CA ILE A 284 28.20 -10.05 -12.32
C ILE A 284 27.62 -9.27 -13.50
N THR A 285 28.33 -9.16 -14.62
CA THR A 285 27.87 -8.39 -15.79
C THR A 285 26.72 -9.06 -16.53
N HIS A 286 26.80 -10.38 -16.73
CA HIS A 286 25.74 -11.15 -17.37
C HIS A 286 24.47 -11.21 -16.50
N PHE A 287 24.62 -11.50 -15.21
CA PHE A 287 23.48 -11.51 -14.27
C PHE A 287 22.90 -10.11 -14.09
N GLY A 288 23.75 -9.07 -14.00
CA GLY A 288 23.31 -7.68 -13.94
C GLY A 288 22.54 -7.25 -15.19
N TYR A 289 22.92 -7.73 -16.38
CA TYR A 289 22.19 -7.43 -17.61
C TYR A 289 20.88 -8.22 -17.71
N VAL A 290 20.95 -9.55 -17.71
CA VAL A 290 19.78 -10.44 -17.95
C VAL A 290 18.82 -10.48 -16.76
N GLY A 291 19.35 -10.50 -15.53
CA GLY A 291 18.57 -10.63 -14.31
C GLY A 291 18.01 -9.31 -13.77
N PHE A 292 18.61 -8.17 -14.13
CA PHE A 292 18.23 -6.87 -13.57
C PHE A 292 17.93 -5.81 -14.63
N ALA A 293 18.87 -5.50 -15.52
CA ALA A 293 18.71 -4.42 -16.49
C ALA A 293 17.58 -4.68 -17.52
N THR A 294 17.54 -5.87 -18.11
CA THR A 294 16.54 -6.22 -19.14
C THR A 294 15.12 -6.29 -18.56
N PRO A 295 14.86 -6.96 -17.42
CA PRO A 295 13.54 -6.93 -16.79
C PRO A 295 13.08 -5.51 -16.44
N ALA A 296 13.97 -4.66 -15.91
CA ALA A 296 13.66 -3.27 -15.61
C ALA A 296 13.27 -2.49 -16.89
N ALA A 297 13.98 -2.69 -18.01
CA ALA A 297 13.64 -2.09 -19.29
C ALA A 297 12.26 -2.52 -19.79
N VAL A 298 11.97 -3.83 -19.78
CA VAL A 298 10.69 -4.38 -20.23
C VAL A 298 9.54 -3.87 -19.38
N ILE A 299 9.68 -3.87 -18.05
CA ILE A 299 8.66 -3.34 -17.13
C ILE A 299 8.46 -1.84 -17.36
N ALA A 300 9.54 -1.07 -17.53
CA ALA A 300 9.46 0.36 -17.80
C ALA A 300 8.69 0.64 -19.10
N ILE A 301 8.99 -0.07 -20.20
CA ILE A 301 8.31 0.09 -21.48
C ILE A 301 6.85 -0.34 -21.37
N ALA A 302 6.56 -1.53 -20.80
CA ALA A 302 5.21 -2.05 -20.66
C ALA A 302 4.32 -1.16 -19.79
N ALA A 303 4.81 -0.74 -18.62
CA ALA A 303 4.09 0.18 -17.73
C ALA A 303 3.91 1.57 -18.39
N GLY A 304 4.93 2.03 -19.11
CA GLY A 304 4.88 3.28 -19.90
C GLY A 304 3.79 3.23 -20.97
N THR A 305 3.73 2.16 -21.76
CA THR A 305 2.68 1.93 -22.75
C THR A 305 1.30 1.88 -22.12
N GLY A 306 1.15 1.20 -20.98
CA GLY A 306 -0.11 1.17 -20.22
C GLY A 306 -0.59 2.56 -19.80
N LEU A 307 0.33 3.47 -19.46
CA LEU A 307 -0.01 4.86 -19.11
C LEU A 307 -0.54 5.67 -20.29
N ILE A 308 -0.06 5.41 -21.52
CA ILE A 308 -0.53 6.10 -22.73
C ILE A 308 -2.03 5.90 -22.91
N PHE A 309 -2.46 4.64 -22.87
CA PHE A 309 -3.87 4.28 -23.01
C PHE A 309 -4.72 4.77 -21.83
N ALA A 310 -4.13 4.86 -20.65
CA ALA A 310 -4.85 5.25 -19.44
C ALA A 310 -5.08 6.77 -19.31
N ASP A 311 -4.11 7.60 -19.74
CA ASP A 311 -4.14 9.07 -19.61
C ASP A 311 -4.50 9.78 -20.94
N GLN A 312 -4.59 9.06 -22.08
CA GLN A 312 -4.94 9.57 -23.43
C GLN A 312 -4.13 10.81 -23.88
N VAL A 313 -2.86 10.91 -23.48
CA VAL A 313 -2.01 12.05 -23.86
C VAL A 313 -1.30 11.75 -25.18
N PHE A 314 -1.71 12.42 -26.25
CA PHE A 314 -1.13 12.29 -27.60
C PHE A 314 -0.61 13.64 -28.11
N ASP A 315 0.41 14.19 -27.44
CA ASP A 315 1.06 15.44 -27.83
C ASP A 315 2.41 15.21 -28.55
N LEU A 316 2.86 16.20 -29.32
CA LEU A 316 4.13 16.14 -30.06
C LEU A 316 5.37 15.90 -29.15
N TRP A 317 5.42 16.54 -27.98
CA TRP A 317 6.51 16.31 -27.01
C TRP A 317 6.54 14.87 -26.50
N PHE A 318 5.38 14.21 -26.46
CA PHE A 318 5.26 12.81 -26.06
C PHE A 318 5.83 11.87 -27.13
N VAL A 319 5.59 12.16 -28.42
CA VAL A 319 6.22 11.42 -29.53
C VAL A 319 7.74 11.57 -29.49
N ALA A 320 8.25 12.79 -29.28
CA ALA A 320 9.68 13.04 -29.14
C ALA A 320 10.30 12.24 -27.98
N LYS A 321 9.58 12.14 -26.84
CA LYS A 321 10.00 11.30 -25.70
C LYS A 321 10.14 9.84 -26.11
N LEU A 322 9.17 9.28 -26.85
CA LEU A 322 9.23 7.89 -27.31
C LEU A 322 10.42 7.62 -28.22
N THR A 323 10.79 8.57 -29.10
CA THR A 323 11.98 8.46 -29.94
C THR A 323 13.26 8.37 -29.11
N LEU A 324 13.40 9.19 -28.06
CA LEU A 324 14.56 9.12 -27.17
C LEU A 324 14.60 7.81 -26.36
N VAL A 325 13.45 7.32 -25.89
CA VAL A 325 13.35 6.03 -25.20
C VAL A 325 13.71 4.86 -26.13
N ALA A 326 13.33 4.92 -27.41
CA ALA A 326 13.77 3.94 -28.40
C ALA A 326 15.30 3.98 -28.59
N GLY A 327 15.90 5.17 -28.59
CA GLY A 327 17.35 5.34 -28.55
C GLY A 327 17.99 4.67 -27.32
N MET A 328 17.39 4.82 -26.13
CA MET A 328 17.88 4.15 -24.91
C MET A 328 17.80 2.63 -25.02
N ALA A 329 16.76 2.09 -25.65
CA ALA A 329 16.63 0.66 -25.92
C ALA A 329 17.71 0.15 -26.89
N LEU A 330 18.10 0.96 -27.89
CA LEU A 330 19.24 0.64 -28.77
C LEU A 330 20.57 0.61 -28.00
N VAL A 331 20.80 1.58 -27.11
CA VAL A 331 21.98 1.57 -26.22
C VAL A 331 21.97 0.34 -25.30
N HIS A 332 20.80 -0.04 -24.78
CA HIS A 332 20.64 -1.27 -23.99
C HIS A 332 21.05 -2.51 -24.80
N ALA A 333 20.53 -2.66 -26.02
CA ALA A 333 20.87 -3.77 -26.91
C ALA A 333 22.36 -3.79 -27.26
N TRP A 334 22.98 -2.62 -27.47
CA TRP A 334 24.41 -2.49 -27.69
C TRP A 334 25.23 -2.98 -26.49
N ILE A 335 24.85 -2.61 -25.26
CA ILE A 335 25.51 -3.10 -24.04
C ILE A 335 25.40 -4.63 -23.96
N GLY A 336 24.22 -5.19 -24.27
CA GLY A 336 24.02 -6.63 -24.34
C GLY A 336 24.95 -7.30 -25.36
N HIS A 337 25.10 -6.70 -26.54
CA HIS A 337 26.05 -7.17 -27.55
C HIS A 337 27.50 -7.16 -27.02
N LEU A 338 27.94 -6.07 -26.38
CA LEU A 338 29.28 -6.01 -25.77
C LEU A 338 29.49 -7.08 -24.70
N ILE A 339 28.49 -7.35 -23.85
CA ILE A 339 28.57 -8.40 -22.83
C ILE A 339 28.68 -9.78 -23.48
N LEU A 340 27.90 -10.06 -24.53
CA LEU A 340 27.98 -11.31 -25.28
C LEU A 340 29.35 -11.50 -25.94
N THR A 341 29.83 -10.49 -26.68
CA THR A 341 31.14 -10.54 -27.33
C THR A 341 32.27 -10.72 -26.30
N SER A 342 32.11 -10.17 -25.10
CA SER A 342 33.10 -10.31 -24.02
C SER A 342 33.21 -11.73 -23.48
N GLY A 343 32.14 -12.52 -23.62
CA GLY A 343 32.09 -13.92 -23.21
C GLY A 343 32.53 -14.90 -24.29
N GLU A 344 32.36 -14.56 -25.58
CA GLU A 344 32.77 -15.41 -26.71
C GLU A 344 34.27 -15.29 -27.02
N HIS A 345 34.79 -14.07 -27.00
CA HIS A 345 36.21 -13.81 -27.26
C HIS A 345 36.92 -13.73 -25.90
N ARG A 346 37.73 -14.74 -25.56
CA ARG A 346 38.51 -14.82 -24.29
C ARG A 346 39.54 -13.70 -24.08
N GLY A 347 39.45 -12.58 -24.80
CA GLY A 347 40.38 -11.46 -24.72
C GLY A 347 39.67 -10.11 -24.83
N LEU A 348 39.83 -9.27 -23.79
CA LEU A 348 39.35 -7.89 -23.71
C LEU A 348 40.09 -6.91 -24.65
N GLN A 349 41.04 -7.41 -25.46
CA GLN A 349 41.96 -6.58 -26.24
C GLN A 349 41.31 -5.88 -27.45
N ASN A 350 40.31 -6.51 -28.08
CA ASN A 350 39.65 -5.99 -29.28
C ASN A 350 38.22 -5.47 -29.03
N MET A 351 37.86 -5.20 -27.77
CA MET A 351 36.50 -4.77 -27.46
C MET A 351 36.30 -3.28 -27.70
N PRO A 352 35.20 -2.86 -28.37
CA PRO A 352 34.81 -1.46 -28.45
C PRO A 352 34.72 -0.86 -27.06
N SER A 353 35.10 0.41 -26.91
CA SER A 353 35.03 1.07 -25.60
C SER A 353 33.58 1.14 -25.12
N ALA A 354 33.29 0.52 -23.97
CA ALA A 354 31.98 0.58 -23.33
C ALA A 354 31.56 2.03 -23.00
N LEU A 355 32.51 2.97 -22.91
CA LEU A 355 32.25 4.40 -22.70
C LEU A 355 31.33 5.01 -23.77
N TRP A 356 31.30 4.49 -25.00
CA TRP A 356 30.36 4.96 -26.02
C TRP A 356 28.89 4.81 -25.59
N ALA A 357 28.58 3.78 -24.79
CA ALA A 357 27.24 3.60 -24.26
C ALA A 357 26.86 4.71 -23.26
N LEU A 358 27.83 5.28 -22.54
CA LEU A 358 27.60 6.44 -21.66
C LEU A 358 27.45 7.74 -22.46
N VAL A 359 28.33 7.94 -23.45
CA VAL A 359 28.29 9.11 -24.34
C VAL A 359 26.97 9.21 -25.08
N LEU A 360 26.41 8.08 -25.52
CA LEU A 360 25.11 8.03 -26.19
C LEU A 360 23.94 7.99 -25.19
N GLY A 361 24.07 7.23 -24.10
CA GLY A 361 22.97 7.00 -23.15
C GLY A 361 22.64 8.21 -22.28
N LEU A 362 23.64 8.94 -21.76
CA LEU A 362 23.40 10.07 -20.85
C LEU A 362 22.63 11.23 -21.51
N PRO A 363 22.96 11.66 -22.74
CA PRO A 363 22.16 12.68 -23.43
C PRO A 363 20.71 12.24 -23.67
N LEU A 364 20.47 10.96 -24.01
CA LEU A 364 19.13 10.43 -24.21
C LEU A 364 18.32 10.47 -22.90
N MET A 365 18.91 10.04 -21.77
CA MET A 365 18.28 10.11 -20.46
C MET A 365 17.96 11.56 -20.06
N MET A 366 18.91 12.47 -20.26
CA MET A 366 18.72 13.89 -19.96
C MET A 366 17.63 14.51 -20.83
N GLY A 367 17.58 14.16 -22.12
CA GLY A 367 16.54 14.60 -23.05
C GLY A 367 15.15 14.07 -22.66
N VAL A 368 15.03 12.80 -22.27
CA VAL A 368 13.77 12.23 -21.76
C VAL A 368 13.31 12.97 -20.51
N LEU A 369 14.22 13.20 -19.54
CA LEU A 369 13.91 13.91 -18.31
C LEU A 369 13.47 15.36 -18.60
N TRP A 370 14.18 16.06 -19.49
CA TRP A 370 13.85 17.41 -19.90
C TRP A 370 12.48 17.49 -20.57
N LEU A 371 12.17 16.59 -21.53
CA LEU A 371 10.86 16.56 -22.18
C LEU A 371 9.72 16.33 -21.19
N VAL A 372 9.92 15.43 -20.21
CA VAL A 372 8.91 15.13 -19.19
C VAL A 372 8.67 16.31 -18.24
N LEU A 373 9.72 17.06 -17.90
CA LEU A 373 9.63 18.21 -16.98
C LEU A 373 9.15 19.49 -17.66
N ALA A 374 9.71 19.80 -18.84
CA ALA A 374 9.45 21.05 -19.54
C ALA A 374 8.16 21.03 -20.36
N LYS A 375 7.72 19.83 -20.81
CA LYS A 375 6.55 19.64 -21.70
C LYS A 375 6.44 20.76 -22.75
N PRO A 376 7.49 20.96 -23.58
CA PRO A 376 7.55 22.10 -24.48
C PRO A 376 6.43 22.02 -25.52
N ASP A 377 5.90 23.17 -25.89
CA ASP A 377 5.05 23.26 -27.07
C ASP A 377 5.92 23.12 -28.32
N LEU A 378 5.72 22.01 -29.04
CA LEU A 378 6.44 21.67 -30.27
C LEU A 378 5.57 21.90 -31.50
N ALA A 379 4.55 22.77 -31.42
CA ALA A 379 3.70 23.11 -32.57
C ALA A 379 4.49 23.53 -33.82
N TRP A 380 5.64 24.20 -33.65
CA TRP A 380 6.53 24.57 -34.75
C TRP A 380 7.15 23.37 -35.50
N VAL A 381 7.18 22.18 -34.89
CA VAL A 381 7.64 20.94 -35.54
C VAL A 381 6.56 20.36 -36.44
N ALA A 382 5.29 20.69 -36.19
CA ALA A 382 4.17 20.21 -37.01
C ALA A 382 4.33 20.65 -38.48
N ASP A 383 4.87 21.85 -38.73
CA ASP A 383 5.13 22.35 -40.08
C ASP A 383 6.15 21.52 -40.88
N TRP A 384 6.94 20.68 -40.18
CA TRP A 384 7.98 19.83 -40.76
C TRP A 384 7.56 18.35 -40.80
N MET A 385 6.40 18.01 -40.23
CA MET A 385 5.90 16.65 -40.20
C MET A 385 5.01 16.37 -41.42
N PRO A 386 5.07 15.16 -42.00
CA PRO A 386 4.19 14.80 -43.10
C PRO A 386 2.73 14.80 -42.65
N ASP A 387 1.82 15.34 -43.47
CA ASP A 387 0.39 15.52 -43.17
C ASP A 387 -0.31 14.25 -42.64
N PHE A 388 0.15 13.07 -43.06
CA PHE A 388 -0.42 11.78 -42.61
C PHE A 388 -0.25 11.52 -41.10
N MET A 389 0.69 12.19 -40.44
CA MET A 389 0.91 12.08 -39.00
C MET A 389 0.08 13.09 -38.18
N LEU A 390 -0.45 14.14 -38.83
CA LEU A 390 -1.14 15.26 -38.16
C LEU A 390 -2.67 15.16 -38.24
N ALA A 391 -3.22 14.41 -39.19
CA ALA A 391 -4.65 14.19 -39.32
C ALA A 391 -5.00 12.72 -39.00
N PRO A 392 -5.98 12.45 -38.10
CA PRO A 392 -6.55 11.11 -38.01
C PRO A 392 -7.13 10.76 -39.37
N ARG A 393 -6.68 9.66 -39.99
CA ARG A 393 -7.22 9.21 -41.27
C ARG A 393 -8.73 9.04 -41.10
N GLY A 394 -9.50 9.94 -41.71
CA GLY A 394 -10.95 9.91 -41.73
C GLY A 394 -11.43 8.63 -42.41
N GLN A 395 -11.51 7.55 -41.65
CA GLN A 395 -12.46 6.48 -41.92
C GLN A 395 -13.61 6.75 -40.97
N SER A 396 -14.60 7.51 -41.46
CA SER A 396 -15.93 7.47 -40.91
C SER A 396 -16.37 6.00 -40.96
N VAL A 397 -16.46 5.38 -39.79
CA VAL A 397 -17.29 4.17 -39.62
C VAL A 397 -18.72 4.66 -39.68
N ASP A 398 -19.17 5.01 -40.88
CA ASP A 398 -20.57 5.26 -41.24
C ASP A 398 -20.61 5.64 -42.72
N GLN A 399 -21.05 4.70 -43.55
CA GLN A 399 -22.27 4.77 -44.38
C GLN A 399 -22.11 3.95 -45.68
N PRO A 400 -23.19 3.30 -46.18
CA PRO A 400 -24.38 2.74 -45.54
C PRO A 400 -24.41 1.20 -45.50
#